data_AF-A0A7Y9LBM8-F1
#
_entry.id   AF-A0A7Y9LBM8-F1
#
_cell.length_a   1.000
_cell.length_b   1.000
_cell.length_c   1.000
_cell.angle_alpha   90.00
_cell.angle_beta   90.00
_cell.angle_gamma   90.00
#
_symmetry.space_group_name_H-M   'P 1'
#
loop_
_entity.id
_entity.type
_entity.pdbx_description
1 polymer ?
#
loop_
_entity_poly.entity_id
_entity_poly.type
_entity_poly.pdbx_seq_one_letter_code
_entity_poly.pdbx_strand_id
1 'polypeptide(L)'
;MTGRPELRGYGLVQLARRLGFEQWQVERARELVWIPSPDVDGRRWSAAVVDRLAGQVDEIRAGIGSIPDLGATRAAAVLADRFGIAVTPDAVVELGRRGRLTGAGSYKDARLFSGLGLQYFDDRDALVEAIRVGRCVLADDAARFMEIRRTDFDHLVRARLLVPARWTWSRWQPRRAEPDVALYRVGDLETLLADERIDWAAVRSTPAGRRSPLADLPTFGPEVSS
;
A
#
# COMPACT_ATOMS: atom_id res chain seq x y z
N MET A 1 25.21 36.26 -27.87
CA MET A 1 24.53 35.50 -26.81
C MET A 1 23.16 36.12 -26.57
N THR A 2 22.13 35.59 -27.23
CA THR A 2 20.75 36.08 -27.12
C THR A 2 20.13 35.55 -25.84
N GLY A 3 20.16 36.36 -24.77
CA GLY A 3 19.42 36.08 -23.55
C GLY A 3 17.92 36.02 -23.87
N ARG A 4 17.26 34.92 -23.51
CA ARG A 4 15.79 34.84 -23.57
C ARG A 4 15.22 35.98 -22.71
N PRO A 5 14.21 36.72 -23.18
CA PRO A 5 13.58 37.75 -22.38
C PRO A 5 13.09 37.13 -21.07
N GLU A 6 13.44 37.75 -19.95
CA GLU A 6 12.95 37.35 -18.62
C GLU A 6 11.42 37.36 -18.64
N LEU A 7 10.83 36.20 -18.34
CA LEU A 7 9.39 36.06 -18.27
C LEU A 7 8.88 36.92 -17.11
N ARG A 8 7.79 37.68 -17.34
CA ARG A 8 7.12 38.48 -16.29
C ARG A 8 6.61 37.65 -15.10
N GLY A 9 6.52 36.34 -15.27
CA GLY A 9 6.21 35.38 -14.22
C GLY A 9 6.27 33.96 -14.78
N TYR A 10 6.58 33.01 -13.91
CA TYR A 10 6.74 31.59 -14.23
C TYR A 10 5.49 30.84 -13.81
N GLY A 11 4.83 30.14 -14.74
CA GLY A 11 3.82 29.14 -14.40
C GLY A 11 4.44 27.83 -13.87
N LEU A 12 3.63 26.90 -13.37
CA LEU A 12 4.08 25.64 -12.76
C LEU A 12 5.10 24.87 -13.63
N VAL A 13 4.78 24.68 -14.92
CA VAL A 13 5.65 23.97 -15.86
C VAL A 13 6.97 24.71 -16.10
N GLN A 14 6.94 26.05 -16.15
CA GLN A 14 8.12 26.87 -16.35
C GLN A 14 9.02 26.87 -15.10
N LEU A 15 8.41 26.91 -13.91
CA LEU A 15 9.11 26.75 -12.63
C LEU A 15 9.78 25.38 -12.54
N ALA A 16 9.04 24.29 -12.78
CA ALA A 16 9.57 22.93 -12.76
C ALA A 16 10.78 22.79 -13.69
N ARG A 17 10.66 23.26 -14.93
CA ARG A 17 11.75 23.25 -15.89
C ARG A 17 12.95 24.07 -15.43
N ARG A 18 12.73 25.24 -14.81
CA ARG A 18 13.80 26.13 -14.35
C ARG A 18 14.56 25.55 -13.16
N LEU A 19 13.87 24.83 -12.28
CA LEU A 19 14.47 24.13 -11.13
C LEU A 19 15.02 22.74 -11.49
N GLY A 20 14.80 22.24 -12.71
CA GLY A 20 15.17 20.87 -13.07
C GLY A 20 14.40 19.83 -12.27
N PHE A 21 13.13 20.11 -11.98
CA PHE A 21 12.22 19.25 -11.24
C PHE A 21 11.14 18.68 -12.16
N GLU A 22 10.67 17.48 -11.81
CA GLU A 22 9.42 16.96 -12.33
C GLU A 22 8.21 17.66 -11.69
N GLN A 23 7.04 17.56 -12.32
CA GLN A 23 5.83 18.24 -11.82
C GLN A 23 5.47 17.81 -10.38
N TRP A 24 5.55 16.50 -10.09
CA TRP A 24 5.25 15.98 -8.75
C TRP A 24 6.24 16.50 -7.69
N GLN A 25 7.49 16.79 -8.06
CA GLN A 25 8.48 17.37 -7.15
C GLN A 25 8.09 18.79 -6.77
N VAL A 26 7.60 19.59 -7.74
CA VAL A 26 7.10 20.93 -7.46
C VAL A 26 5.84 20.89 -6.61
N GLU A 27 4.93 19.96 -6.86
CA GLU A 27 3.71 19.78 -6.06
C GLU A 27 4.05 19.40 -4.61
N ARG A 28 4.91 18.38 -4.40
CA ARG A 28 5.39 17.99 -3.08
C ARG A 28 6.16 19.11 -2.37
N ALA A 29 7.02 19.83 -3.08
CA ALA A 29 7.76 20.95 -2.50
C ALA A 29 6.83 22.06 -2.01
N ARG A 30 5.67 22.26 -2.64
CA ARG A 30 4.65 23.19 -2.16
C ARG A 30 3.91 22.67 -0.94
N GLU A 31 3.54 21.40 -0.93
CA GLU A 31 2.87 20.76 0.22
C GLU A 31 3.76 20.78 1.47
N LEU A 32 5.06 20.57 1.30
CA LEU A 32 6.06 20.63 2.35
C LEU A 32 6.59 22.06 2.62
N VAL A 33 6.02 23.07 1.95
CA VAL A 33 6.34 24.50 2.14
C VAL A 33 7.80 24.87 1.82
N TRP A 34 8.50 24.06 1.03
CA TRP A 34 9.80 24.41 0.42
C TRP A 34 9.66 25.42 -0.72
N ILE A 35 8.57 25.34 -1.48
CA ILE A 35 8.21 26.31 -2.51
C ILE A 35 7.02 27.14 -2.01
N PRO A 36 7.16 28.48 -1.91
CA PRO A 36 6.07 29.33 -1.45
C PRO A 36 4.91 29.36 -2.46
N SER A 37 3.74 29.78 -1.99
CA SER A 37 2.61 30.09 -2.87
C SER A 37 3.00 31.12 -3.94
N PRO A 38 2.35 31.12 -5.13
CA PRO A 38 2.67 32.06 -6.20
C PRO A 38 2.44 33.52 -5.77
N ASP A 39 3.40 34.40 -6.04
CA ASP A 39 3.41 35.82 -5.64
C ASP A 39 2.91 36.79 -6.73
N VAL A 40 2.72 36.31 -7.95
CA VAL A 40 2.21 37.09 -9.10
C VAL A 40 0.80 36.64 -9.45
N ASP A 41 -0.16 37.54 -9.34
CA ASP A 41 -1.59 37.32 -9.62
C ASP A 41 -2.18 36.08 -8.92
N GLY A 42 -1.55 35.62 -7.83
CA GLY A 42 -1.89 34.39 -7.10
C GLY A 42 -1.71 33.09 -7.90
N ARG A 43 -1.09 33.13 -9.08
CA ARG A 43 -0.99 31.98 -10.01
C ARG A 43 0.40 31.71 -10.57
N ARG A 44 1.30 32.70 -10.52
CA ARG A 44 2.65 32.63 -11.09
C ARG A 44 3.69 33.06 -10.06
N TRP A 45 4.92 32.60 -10.27
CA TRP A 45 6.06 33.02 -9.46
C TRP A 45 6.85 34.11 -10.17
N SER A 46 7.25 35.16 -9.45
CA SER A 46 8.14 36.18 -9.99
C SER A 46 9.53 35.60 -10.29
N ALA A 47 10.29 36.26 -11.17
CA ALA A 47 11.67 35.87 -11.46
C ALA A 47 12.54 35.85 -10.19
N ALA A 48 12.37 36.82 -9.29
CA ALA A 48 13.08 36.89 -8.02
C ALA A 48 12.83 35.67 -7.13
N VAL A 49 11.58 35.19 -7.04
CA VAL A 49 11.28 33.95 -6.30
C VAL A 49 11.94 32.75 -6.97
N VAL A 50 11.86 32.66 -8.30
CA VAL A 50 12.42 31.55 -9.07
C VAL A 50 13.94 31.47 -8.94
N ASP A 51 14.65 32.59 -9.03
CA ASP A 51 16.11 32.61 -8.92
C ASP A 51 16.57 32.29 -7.49
N ARG A 52 15.84 32.74 -6.47
CA ARG A 52 16.09 32.32 -5.07
C ARG A 52 15.93 30.81 -4.90
N LEU A 53 14.83 30.24 -5.42
CA LEU A 53 14.59 28.79 -5.37
C LEU A 53 15.67 28.01 -6.15
N ALA A 54 16.12 28.54 -7.29
CA ALA A 54 17.20 27.93 -8.07
C ALA A 54 18.53 27.91 -7.30
N GLY A 55 18.80 28.94 -6.48
CA GLY A 55 19.96 28.98 -5.59
C GLY A 55 19.93 27.96 -4.44
N GLN A 56 18.75 27.39 -4.13
CA GLN A 56 18.53 26.41 -3.06
C GLN A 56 18.09 25.04 -3.60
N VAL A 57 18.29 24.79 -4.90
CA VAL A 57 17.69 23.63 -5.58
C VAL A 57 18.10 22.29 -4.98
N ASP A 58 19.35 22.16 -4.54
CA ASP A 58 19.86 20.90 -3.98
C ASP A 58 19.33 20.67 -2.56
N GLU A 59 19.18 21.72 -1.75
CA GLU A 59 18.54 21.66 -0.44
C GLU A 59 17.06 21.27 -0.57
N ILE A 60 16.34 21.91 -1.49
CA ILE A 60 14.94 21.57 -1.78
C ILE A 60 14.83 20.12 -2.26
N ARG A 61 15.71 19.68 -3.17
CA ARG A 61 15.71 18.31 -3.70
C ARG A 61 15.95 17.29 -2.58
N ALA A 62 16.88 17.55 -1.67
CA ALA A 62 17.13 16.69 -0.53
C ALA A 62 15.91 16.62 0.41
N GLY A 63 15.24 17.75 0.64
CA GLY A 63 14.05 17.84 1.49
C GLY A 63 12.81 17.13 0.95
N ILE A 64 12.58 17.15 -0.37
CA ILE A 64 11.39 16.56 -1.00
C ILE A 64 11.57 15.11 -1.48
N GLY A 65 12.81 14.64 -1.50
CA GLY A 65 13.18 13.30 -1.95
C GLY A 65 13.19 13.13 -3.47
N SER A 66 13.70 11.98 -3.91
CA SER A 66 13.86 11.61 -5.32
C SER A 66 12.86 10.55 -5.80
N ILE A 67 12.06 9.99 -4.88
CA ILE A 67 11.09 8.94 -5.19
C ILE A 67 9.68 9.56 -5.24
N PRO A 68 8.91 9.41 -6.33
CA PRO A 68 7.51 9.85 -6.38
C PRO A 68 6.64 8.99 -5.45
N ASP A 69 5.38 9.37 -5.24
CA ASP A 69 4.45 8.49 -4.53
C ASP A 69 4.09 7.29 -5.40
N LEU A 70 4.14 6.10 -4.81
CA LEU A 70 4.10 4.84 -5.55
C LEU A 70 2.98 3.93 -5.07
N GLY A 71 2.31 3.27 -6.01
CA GLY A 71 1.46 2.13 -5.67
C GLY A 71 2.29 0.95 -5.14
N ALA A 72 1.62 0.02 -4.43
CA ALA A 72 2.25 -1.09 -3.72
C ALA A 72 3.30 -1.86 -4.54
N THR A 73 3.03 -2.15 -5.81
CA THR A 73 3.97 -2.89 -6.69
C THR A 73 5.28 -2.15 -6.92
N ARG A 74 5.23 -0.85 -7.22
CA ARG A 74 6.45 -0.06 -7.46
C ARG A 74 7.17 0.24 -6.14
N ALA A 75 6.42 0.49 -5.08
CA ALA A 75 6.97 0.64 -3.73
C ALA A 75 7.72 -0.62 -3.27
N ALA A 76 7.18 -1.81 -3.57
CA ALA A 76 7.84 -3.07 -3.26
C ALA A 76 9.16 -3.22 -4.00
N ALA A 77 9.22 -2.83 -5.27
CA ALA A 77 10.47 -2.85 -6.05
C ALA A 77 11.54 -1.92 -5.44
N VAL A 78 11.16 -0.72 -5.00
CA VAL A 78 12.07 0.22 -4.32
C VAL A 78 12.63 -0.38 -3.03
N LEU A 79 11.78 -0.97 -2.19
CA LEU A 79 12.22 -1.59 -0.94
C LEU A 79 13.05 -2.86 -1.19
N ALA A 80 12.71 -3.65 -2.20
CA ALA A 80 13.46 -4.85 -2.55
C ALA A 80 14.90 -4.52 -2.98
N ASP A 81 15.05 -3.51 -3.85
CA ASP A 81 16.36 -3.02 -4.28
C ASP A 81 17.17 -2.50 -3.10
N ARG A 82 16.56 -1.64 -2.26
CA ARG A 82 17.24 -1.02 -1.12
C ARG A 82 17.69 -2.03 -0.06
N PHE A 83 16.86 -3.02 0.26
CA PHE A 83 17.14 -3.97 1.34
C PHE A 83 17.79 -5.26 0.86
N GLY A 84 17.87 -5.50 -0.46
CA GLY A 84 18.42 -6.72 -1.04
C GLY A 84 17.60 -7.98 -0.71
N ILE A 85 16.29 -7.84 -0.48
CA ILE A 85 15.39 -8.95 -0.16
C ILE A 85 14.13 -8.90 -1.03
N ALA A 86 13.49 -10.05 -1.24
CA ALA A 86 12.24 -10.10 -1.99
C ALA A 86 11.11 -9.44 -1.18
N VAL A 87 10.56 -8.33 -1.70
CA VAL A 87 9.42 -7.62 -1.12
C VAL A 87 8.21 -7.76 -2.04
N THR A 88 7.07 -8.15 -1.48
CA THR A 88 5.81 -8.27 -2.23
C THR A 88 4.96 -6.99 -2.10
N PRO A 89 4.03 -6.73 -3.03
CA PRO A 89 3.06 -5.64 -2.86
C PRO A 89 2.24 -5.78 -1.57
N ASP A 90 1.90 -7.00 -1.17
CA ASP A 90 1.14 -7.28 0.05
C ASP A 90 1.95 -6.87 1.31
N ALA A 91 3.28 -7.01 1.31
CA ALA A 91 4.14 -6.53 2.39
C ALA A 91 4.11 -5.00 2.54
N VAL A 92 4.08 -4.26 1.42
CA VAL A 92 3.96 -2.79 1.45
C VAL A 92 2.60 -2.37 2.00
N VAL A 93 1.53 -3.04 1.58
CA VAL A 93 0.19 -2.82 2.13
C VAL A 93 0.18 -3.08 3.63
N GLU A 94 0.84 -4.15 4.08
CA GLU A 94 0.95 -4.48 5.50
C GLU A 94 1.75 -3.44 6.30
N LEU A 95 2.86 -2.93 5.76
CA LEU A 95 3.58 -1.80 6.37
C LEU A 95 2.69 -0.57 6.51
N GLY A 96 1.90 -0.25 5.48
CA GLY A 96 0.94 0.85 5.54
C GLY A 96 -0.18 0.63 6.55
N ARG A 97 -0.70 -0.60 6.63
CA ARG A 97 -1.73 -1.01 7.60
C ARG A 97 -1.22 -0.87 9.04
N ARG A 98 0.06 -1.18 9.28
CA ARG A 98 0.74 -1.04 10.58
C ARG A 98 1.26 0.37 10.86
N GLY A 99 0.99 1.35 10.00
CA GLY A 99 1.44 2.73 10.16
C GLY A 99 2.94 2.95 9.97
N ARG A 100 3.65 1.97 9.41
CA ARG A 100 5.10 2.03 9.15
C ARG A 100 5.44 2.72 7.82
N LEU A 101 4.49 2.79 6.90
CA LEU A 101 4.56 3.59 5.69
C LEU A 101 3.35 4.52 5.58
N THR A 102 3.61 5.80 5.35
CA THR A 102 2.57 6.81 5.18
C THR A 102 1.87 6.66 3.83
N GLY A 103 0.54 6.73 3.81
CA GLY A 103 -0.23 6.82 2.56
C GLY A 103 -0.21 8.25 2.02
N ALA A 104 -0.03 8.40 0.71
CA ALA A 104 0.03 9.70 0.04
C ALA A 104 -1.21 10.02 -0.83
N GLY A 105 -2.18 9.10 -0.89
CA GLY A 105 -3.41 9.27 -1.67
C GLY A 105 -3.81 7.96 -2.35
N SER A 106 -4.54 8.08 -3.46
CA SER A 106 -4.94 6.95 -4.29
C SER A 106 -4.86 7.30 -5.78
N TYR A 107 -4.69 6.27 -6.61
CA TYR A 107 -4.76 6.35 -8.06
C TYR A 107 -5.55 5.15 -8.58
N LYS A 108 -6.66 5.39 -9.29
CA LYS A 108 -7.59 4.33 -9.72
C LYS A 108 -7.94 3.38 -8.57
N ASP A 109 -8.35 3.97 -7.44
CA ASP A 109 -8.70 3.31 -6.18
C ASP A 109 -7.57 2.54 -5.48
N ALA A 110 -6.38 2.43 -6.09
CA ALA A 110 -5.21 1.85 -5.46
C ALA A 110 -4.48 2.89 -4.60
N ARG A 111 -4.22 2.53 -3.34
CA ARG A 111 -3.46 3.38 -2.40
C ARG A 111 -2.05 3.65 -2.91
N LEU A 112 -1.63 4.90 -2.81
CA LEU A 112 -0.26 5.34 -3.01
C LEU A 112 0.45 5.47 -1.66
N PHE A 113 1.74 5.11 -1.65
CA PHE A 113 2.63 5.21 -0.50
C PHE A 113 3.61 6.35 -0.72
N SER A 114 3.91 7.06 0.36
CA SER A 114 4.80 8.21 0.35
C SER A 114 6.18 7.83 -0.19
N GLY A 115 6.59 8.46 -1.29
CA GLY A 115 7.92 8.27 -1.87
C GLY A 115 9.03 8.70 -0.91
N LEU A 116 8.80 9.78 -0.15
CA LEU A 116 9.69 10.23 0.92
C LEU A 116 9.78 9.18 2.03
N GLY A 117 8.63 8.62 2.42
CA GLY A 117 8.56 7.50 3.37
C GLY A 117 9.38 6.31 2.89
N LEU A 118 9.25 5.89 1.63
CA LEU A 118 10.03 4.80 1.04
C LEU A 118 11.54 5.09 1.01
N GLN A 119 11.91 6.34 0.69
CA GLN A 119 13.31 6.77 0.63
C GLN A 119 13.98 6.81 2.00
N TYR A 120 13.24 7.06 3.07
CA TYR A 120 13.81 7.12 4.43
C TYR A 120 13.48 5.90 5.29
N PHE A 121 12.63 4.98 4.82
CA PHE A 121 12.32 3.74 5.53
C PHE A 121 13.56 2.89 5.83
N ASP A 122 13.88 2.69 7.11
CA ASP A 122 15.10 2.02 7.58
C ASP A 122 14.82 0.81 8.51
N ASP A 123 13.55 0.55 8.82
CA ASP A 123 13.13 -0.52 9.73
C ASP A 123 13.08 -1.89 9.03
N ARG A 124 14.23 -2.55 8.96
CA ARG A 124 14.38 -3.89 8.34
C ARG A 124 13.52 -4.95 9.01
N ASP A 125 13.41 -4.93 10.33
CA ASP A 125 12.66 -5.94 11.09
C ASP A 125 11.17 -5.79 10.82
N ALA A 126 10.65 -4.57 10.79
CA ALA A 126 9.27 -4.33 10.37
C ALA A 126 9.00 -4.78 8.93
N LEU A 127 9.97 -4.61 8.02
CA LEU A 127 9.84 -5.09 6.64
C LEU A 127 9.78 -6.62 6.56
N VAL A 128 10.69 -7.32 7.24
CA VAL A 128 10.72 -8.80 7.29
C VAL A 128 9.42 -9.34 7.87
N GLU A 129 8.96 -8.75 8.97
CA GLU A 129 7.70 -9.13 9.59
C GLU A 129 6.51 -8.84 8.65
N ALA A 130 6.48 -7.68 7.99
CA ALA A 130 5.43 -7.34 7.04
C ALA A 130 5.40 -8.29 5.81
N ILE A 131 6.56 -8.76 5.35
CA ILE A 131 6.64 -9.80 4.29
C ILE A 131 5.95 -11.08 4.75
N ARG A 132 6.23 -11.51 5.99
CA ARG A 132 5.70 -12.73 6.57
C ARG A 132 4.18 -12.66 6.76
N VAL A 133 3.72 -11.69 7.54
CA VAL A 133 2.30 -11.57 7.92
C VAL A 133 1.42 -10.96 6.84
N GLY A 134 1.98 -10.13 5.96
CA GLY A 134 1.25 -9.51 4.86
C GLY A 134 0.93 -10.50 3.75
N ARG A 135 1.66 -11.63 3.67
CA ARG A 135 1.46 -12.66 2.65
C ARG A 135 -0.02 -13.06 2.58
N CYS A 136 -0.58 -12.97 1.38
CA CYS A 136 -1.95 -13.39 1.10
C CYS A 136 -1.95 -14.78 0.44
N VAL A 137 -2.83 -15.67 0.90
CA VAL A 137 -2.94 -17.06 0.44
C VAL A 137 -4.38 -17.43 0.10
N LEU A 138 -4.58 -18.42 -0.76
CA LEU A 138 -5.91 -18.93 -1.12
C LEU A 138 -6.57 -19.64 0.07
N ALA A 139 -7.90 -19.81 0.03
CA ALA A 139 -8.64 -20.49 1.10
C ALA A 139 -8.11 -21.90 1.41
N ASP A 140 -7.73 -22.68 0.40
CA ASP A 140 -7.19 -24.03 0.59
C ASP A 140 -5.81 -24.01 1.27
N ASP A 141 -4.96 -23.05 0.89
CA ASP A 141 -3.65 -22.86 1.51
C ASP A 141 -3.79 -22.30 2.94
N ALA A 142 -4.79 -21.45 3.19
CA ALA A 142 -5.12 -20.94 4.52
C ALA A 142 -5.61 -22.06 5.44
N ALA A 143 -6.52 -22.92 4.97
CA ALA A 143 -6.98 -24.08 5.72
C ALA A 143 -5.82 -25.04 6.04
N ARG A 144 -4.91 -25.27 5.07
CA ARG A 144 -3.70 -26.06 5.28
C ARG A 144 -2.76 -25.42 6.29
N PHE A 145 -2.56 -24.10 6.21
CA PHE A 145 -1.74 -23.35 7.17
C PHE A 145 -2.28 -23.47 8.60
N MET A 146 -3.60 -23.45 8.77
CA MET A 146 -4.27 -23.61 10.08
C MET A 146 -4.36 -25.08 10.55
N GLU A 147 -3.99 -26.03 9.68
CA GLU A 147 -4.09 -27.48 9.86
C GLU A 147 -5.54 -27.98 10.07
N ILE A 148 -6.52 -27.30 9.46
CA ILE A 148 -7.94 -27.64 9.57
C ILE A 148 -8.51 -28.10 8.22
N ARG A 149 -9.67 -28.76 8.25
CA ARG A 149 -10.35 -29.15 7.01
C ARG A 149 -10.87 -27.90 6.30
N ARG A 150 -11.01 -27.99 4.98
CA ARG A 150 -11.52 -26.87 4.17
C ARG A 150 -12.91 -26.40 4.63
N THR A 151 -13.78 -27.32 5.03
CA THR A 151 -15.11 -27.02 5.58
C THR A 151 -15.05 -26.28 6.92
N ASP A 152 -14.06 -26.59 7.78
CA ASP A 152 -13.87 -25.86 9.05
C ASP A 152 -13.48 -24.40 8.77
N PHE A 153 -12.62 -24.18 7.76
CA PHE A 153 -12.27 -22.84 7.31
C PHE A 153 -13.49 -22.08 6.76
N ASP A 154 -14.36 -22.73 5.98
CA ASP A 154 -15.61 -22.11 5.50
C ASP A 154 -16.52 -21.67 6.65
N HIS A 155 -16.55 -22.40 7.76
CA HIS A 155 -17.31 -21.98 8.95
C HIS A 155 -16.74 -20.69 9.55
N LEU A 156 -15.42 -20.51 9.60
CA LEU A 156 -14.79 -19.28 10.09
C LEU A 156 -15.12 -18.08 9.19
N VAL A 157 -15.10 -18.27 7.88
CA VAL A 157 -15.46 -17.24 6.90
C VAL A 157 -16.95 -16.89 6.99
N ARG A 158 -17.82 -17.91 7.06
CA ARG A 158 -19.28 -17.74 7.22
C ARG A 158 -19.63 -17.00 8.52
N ALA A 159 -18.85 -17.23 9.57
CA ALA A 159 -18.99 -16.57 10.85
C ALA A 159 -18.31 -15.18 10.92
N ARG A 160 -17.66 -14.75 9.83
CA ARG A 160 -16.88 -13.51 9.73
C ARG A 160 -15.77 -13.38 10.78
N LEU A 161 -15.30 -14.50 11.30
CA LEU A 161 -14.06 -14.55 12.10
C LEU A 161 -12.82 -14.41 11.20
N LEU A 162 -12.97 -14.79 9.92
CA LEU A 162 -12.03 -14.45 8.85
C LEU A 162 -12.77 -13.74 7.72
N VAL A 163 -12.18 -12.66 7.23
CA VAL A 163 -12.64 -11.96 6.04
C VAL A 163 -11.52 -11.97 4.98
N PRO A 164 -11.85 -12.08 3.68
CA PRO A 164 -10.85 -11.96 2.63
C PRO A 164 -10.14 -10.59 2.73
N ALA A 165 -8.81 -10.61 2.67
CA ALA A 165 -8.02 -9.39 2.63
C ALA A 165 -8.08 -8.72 1.24
N ARG A 166 -8.19 -9.53 0.18
CA ARG A 166 -8.42 -9.07 -1.20
C ARG A 166 -8.95 -10.21 -2.07
N TRP A 167 -9.33 -9.86 -3.29
CA TRP A 167 -9.78 -10.80 -4.31
C TRP A 167 -8.81 -10.79 -5.49
N THR A 168 -8.67 -11.92 -6.18
CA THR A 168 -7.84 -12.07 -7.37
C THR A 168 -8.56 -12.81 -8.47
N TRP A 169 -8.04 -12.71 -9.69
CA TRP A 169 -8.61 -13.40 -10.84
C TRP A 169 -8.16 -14.85 -10.86
N SER A 170 -9.10 -15.75 -11.12
CA SER A 170 -8.77 -17.13 -11.46
C SER A 170 -8.31 -17.19 -12.92
N ARG A 171 -7.42 -18.15 -13.25
CA ARG A 171 -6.98 -18.37 -14.65
C ARG A 171 -8.11 -18.78 -15.59
N TRP A 172 -9.23 -19.24 -15.03
CA TRP A 172 -10.40 -19.71 -15.78
C TRP A 172 -11.52 -18.67 -15.82
N GLN A 173 -11.35 -17.52 -15.17
CA GLN A 173 -12.35 -16.46 -15.22
C GLN A 173 -12.33 -15.72 -16.56
N PRO A 174 -13.50 -15.33 -17.08
CA PRO A 174 -13.57 -14.41 -18.20
C PRO A 174 -12.84 -13.10 -17.90
N ARG A 175 -12.11 -12.56 -18.88
CA ARG A 175 -11.26 -11.37 -18.69
C ARG A 175 -12.01 -10.10 -18.25
N ARG A 176 -13.34 -10.05 -18.44
CA ARG A 176 -14.21 -8.93 -18.04
C ARG A 176 -14.99 -9.19 -16.75
N ALA A 177 -14.82 -10.37 -16.13
CA ALA A 177 -15.45 -10.67 -14.86
C ALA A 177 -14.69 -10.00 -13.70
N GLU A 178 -15.43 -9.71 -12.63
CA GLU A 178 -14.84 -9.26 -11.38
C GLU A 178 -14.00 -10.39 -10.73
N PRO A 179 -12.92 -10.06 -10.01
CA PRO A 179 -12.16 -11.04 -9.25
C PRO A 179 -13.06 -11.84 -8.29
N ASP A 180 -13.03 -13.18 -8.36
CA ASP A 180 -13.87 -14.05 -7.52
C ASP A 180 -13.07 -14.96 -6.58
N VAL A 181 -11.73 -14.89 -6.60
CA VAL A 181 -10.89 -15.73 -5.78
C VAL A 181 -10.43 -14.97 -4.54
N ALA A 182 -11.02 -15.31 -3.39
CA ALA A 182 -10.66 -14.72 -2.10
C ALA A 182 -9.24 -15.11 -1.67
N LEU A 183 -8.51 -14.11 -1.17
CA LEU A 183 -7.19 -14.28 -0.56
C LEU A 183 -7.22 -13.80 0.89
N TYR A 184 -6.57 -14.57 1.76
CA TYR A 184 -6.54 -14.36 3.19
C TYR A 184 -5.12 -14.05 3.64
N ARG A 185 -4.98 -13.03 4.48
CA ARG A 185 -3.69 -12.57 4.98
C ARG A 185 -3.21 -13.49 6.11
N VAL A 186 -1.97 -13.96 6.04
CA VAL A 186 -1.36 -14.85 7.05
C VAL A 186 -1.46 -14.25 8.46
N GLY A 187 -1.24 -12.95 8.62
CA GLY A 187 -1.39 -12.29 9.91
C GLY A 187 -2.79 -12.40 10.53
N ASP A 188 -3.86 -12.43 9.73
CA ASP A 188 -5.22 -12.65 10.24
C ASP A 188 -5.41 -14.10 10.69
N LEU A 189 -4.84 -15.06 9.94
CA LEU A 189 -4.85 -16.49 10.33
C LEU A 189 -4.12 -16.71 11.65
N GLU A 190 -2.94 -16.11 11.82
CA GLU A 190 -2.15 -16.20 13.06
C GLU A 190 -2.86 -15.56 14.24
N THR A 191 -3.48 -14.40 14.02
CA THR A 191 -4.26 -13.71 15.05
C THR A 191 -5.41 -14.58 15.52
N LEU A 192 -6.12 -15.23 14.60
CA LEU A 192 -7.22 -16.12 14.93
C LEU A 192 -6.74 -17.42 15.60
N LEU A 193 -5.62 -17.99 15.17
CA LEU A 193 -5.02 -19.17 15.82
C LEU A 193 -4.58 -18.90 17.26
N ALA A 194 -4.26 -17.65 17.59
CA ALA A 194 -3.95 -17.23 18.95
C ALA A 194 -5.21 -16.98 19.82
N ASP A 195 -6.41 -17.03 19.26
CA ASP A 195 -7.66 -16.85 20.01
C ASP A 195 -8.02 -18.12 20.80
N GLU A 196 -7.82 -18.06 22.12
CA GLU A 196 -8.08 -19.15 23.05
C GLU A 196 -9.57 -19.52 23.20
N ARG A 197 -10.49 -18.69 22.66
CA ARG A 197 -11.92 -19.00 22.68
C ARG A 197 -12.29 -20.15 21.73
N ILE A 198 -11.40 -20.50 20.80
CA ILE A 198 -11.57 -21.61 19.87
C ILE A 198 -10.68 -22.78 20.31
N ASP A 199 -11.29 -23.93 20.57
CA ASP A 199 -10.55 -25.17 20.83
C ASP A 199 -9.99 -25.73 19.51
N TRP A 200 -8.83 -25.22 19.10
CA TRP A 200 -8.16 -25.65 17.88
C TRP A 200 -7.78 -27.13 17.90
N ALA A 201 -7.50 -27.72 19.06
CA ALA A 201 -7.19 -29.13 19.17
C ALA A 201 -8.42 -30.00 18.83
N ALA A 202 -9.61 -29.61 19.33
CA ALA A 202 -10.86 -30.26 18.97
C ALA A 202 -11.19 -30.11 17.47
N VAL A 203 -10.98 -28.90 16.91
CA VAL A 203 -11.21 -28.67 15.47
C VAL A 203 -10.30 -29.56 14.62
N ARG A 204 -8.98 -29.56 14.89
CA ARG A 204 -7.98 -30.32 14.13
C ARG A 204 -8.14 -31.84 14.26
N SER A 205 -8.59 -32.32 15.41
CA SER A 205 -8.82 -33.75 15.65
C SER A 205 -10.13 -34.27 15.08
N THR A 206 -11.00 -33.41 14.53
CA THR A 206 -12.32 -33.82 14.04
C THR A 206 -12.21 -34.71 12.79
N PRO A 207 -12.64 -35.99 12.84
CA PRO A 207 -12.51 -36.91 11.71
C PRO A 207 -13.34 -36.49 10.49
N ALA A 208 -12.96 -36.99 9.31
CA ALA A 208 -13.77 -36.84 8.11
C ALA A 208 -15.20 -37.41 8.34
N GLY A 209 -16.21 -36.71 7.82
CA GLY A 209 -17.62 -37.10 7.99
C GLY A 209 -18.24 -36.75 9.36
N ARG A 210 -17.45 -36.27 10.34
CA ARG A 210 -17.98 -35.73 11.60
C ARG A 210 -18.25 -34.23 11.48
N ARG A 211 -19.34 -33.80 12.13
CA ARG A 211 -19.74 -32.40 12.22
C ARG A 211 -18.60 -31.58 12.85
N SER A 212 -18.31 -30.43 12.25
CA SER A 212 -17.31 -29.48 12.76
C SER A 212 -17.73 -28.90 14.11
N PRO A 213 -16.80 -28.74 15.08
CA PRO A 213 -17.03 -27.91 16.26
C PRO A 213 -17.37 -26.45 15.92
N LEU A 214 -16.96 -25.98 14.74
CA LEU A 214 -17.23 -24.63 14.25
C LEU A 214 -18.58 -24.51 13.53
N ALA A 215 -19.32 -25.63 13.35
CA ALA A 215 -20.58 -25.63 12.61
C ALA A 215 -21.64 -24.73 13.25
N ASP A 216 -21.62 -24.59 14.57
CA ASP A 216 -22.60 -23.83 15.35
C ASP A 216 -22.27 -22.34 15.46
N LEU A 217 -21.14 -21.90 14.90
CA LEU A 217 -20.84 -20.49 14.80
C LEU A 217 -21.94 -19.74 14.02
N PRO A 218 -22.28 -18.50 14.43
CA PRO A 218 -23.32 -17.71 13.80
C PRO A 218 -23.06 -17.58 12.29
N THR A 219 -24.13 -17.62 11.49
CA THR A 219 -24.04 -17.38 10.05
C THR A 219 -24.38 -15.93 9.78
N PHE A 220 -23.44 -15.18 9.23
CA PHE A 220 -23.73 -13.86 8.69
C PHE A 220 -23.91 -13.97 7.18
N GLY A 221 -25.05 -13.52 6.66
CA GLY A 221 -25.31 -13.46 5.22
C GLY A 221 -24.38 -12.45 4.50
N PRO A 222 -24.33 -12.47 3.16
CA PRO A 222 -23.62 -11.44 2.41
C PRO A 222 -24.23 -10.07 2.73
N GLU A 223 -23.40 -9.09 3.08
CA GLU A 223 -23.85 -7.70 3.18
C GLU A 223 -24.24 -7.22 1.78
N VAL A 224 -25.50 -6.84 1.61
CA VAL A 224 -25.96 -6.14 0.41
C VAL A 224 -25.32 -4.75 0.46
N SER A 225 -24.23 -4.56 -0.28
CA SER A 225 -23.61 -3.25 -0.44
C SER A 225 -24.63 -2.33 -1.12
N SER A 226 -25.05 -1.27 -0.42
CA SER A 226 -25.81 -0.14 -0.98
C SER A 226 -24.86 0.95 -1.43
#